data_AF-A0A0A9WAB8-F1
#
_entry.id   AF-A0A0A9WAB8-F1
#
_cell.length_a   1.000
_cell.length_b   1.000
_cell.length_c   1.000
_cell.angle_alpha   90.00
_cell.angle_beta   90.00
_cell.angle_gamma   90.00
#
_symmetry.space_group_name_H-M   'P 1'
#
loop_
_entity.id
_entity.type
_entity.pdbx_description
1 polymer ?
#
loop_
_entity_poly.entity_id
_entity_poly.type
_entity_poly.pdbx_seq_one_letter_code
_entity_poly.pdbx_strand_id
1 'polypeptide(L)'
;GKITSKLRDLRERHKTSLEMNGDKVVESGDKWSVASSDGKNMYTVSQVQESCSCKLYCSECDSCIHCYACKFLCSISFNMCKHIHLVLVKNQAHGMGNSQLTVEEEAGSNDDDRHLTSTLKLTEDQKRKKIC
;
A
#
# COMPACT_ATOMS: atom_id res chain seq x y z
N GLY A 1 -30.85 13.04 -0.75
CA GLY A 1 -29.90 11.98 -1.15
C GLY A 1 -28.49 12.51 -1.35
N LYS A 2 -27.65 12.51 -0.29
CA LYS A 2 -26.24 12.94 -0.38
C LYS A 2 -25.27 11.81 -0.78
N ILE A 3 -25.61 10.58 -0.42
CA ILE A 3 -24.79 9.38 -0.70
C ILE A 3 -24.86 9.00 -2.19
N THR A 4 -26.04 9.10 -2.80
CA THR A 4 -26.28 8.79 -4.21
C THR A 4 -25.44 9.67 -5.14
N SER A 5 -25.33 10.97 -4.85
CA SER A 5 -24.52 11.90 -5.66
C SER A 5 -23.02 11.57 -5.56
N LYS A 6 -22.49 11.34 -4.35
CA LYS A 6 -21.08 10.96 -4.17
C LYS A 6 -20.72 9.67 -4.91
N LEU A 7 -21.61 8.67 -4.90
CA LEU A 7 -21.39 7.42 -5.63
C LEU A 7 -21.43 7.63 -7.14
N ARG A 8 -22.31 8.52 -7.65
CA ARG A 8 -22.30 8.90 -9.07
C ARG A 8 -20.99 9.56 -9.46
N ASP A 9 -20.55 10.58 -8.71
CA ASP A 9 -19.31 11.30 -8.98
C ASP A 9 -18.09 10.36 -8.94
N LEU A 10 -18.12 9.36 -8.06
CA LEU A 10 -17.10 8.32 -7.97
C LEU A 10 -17.02 7.49 -9.26
N ARG A 11 -18.17 7.03 -9.76
CA ARG A 11 -18.26 6.28 -11.02
C ARG A 11 -17.82 7.12 -12.22
N GLU A 12 -18.20 8.38 -12.27
CA GLU A 12 -17.80 9.29 -13.36
C GLU A 12 -16.29 9.46 -13.40
N ARG A 13 -15.63 9.65 -12.25
CA ARG A 13 -14.17 9.74 -12.17
C ARG A 13 -13.46 8.43 -12.51
N HIS A 14 -14.05 7.29 -12.17
CA HIS A 14 -13.55 6.00 -12.63
C HIS A 14 -13.55 5.95 -14.16
N LYS A 15 -14.66 6.27 -14.82
CA LYS A 15 -14.73 6.31 -16.29
C LYS A 15 -13.70 7.26 -16.89
N THR A 16 -13.57 8.47 -16.35
CA THR A 16 -12.53 9.43 -16.81
C THR A 16 -11.12 8.86 -16.66
N SER A 17 -10.85 8.04 -15.64
CA SER A 17 -9.53 7.42 -15.48
C SER A 17 -9.22 6.42 -16.58
N LEU A 18 -10.22 5.71 -17.11
CA LEU A 18 -10.04 4.76 -18.22
C LEU A 18 -9.70 5.47 -19.54
N GLU A 19 -10.10 6.74 -19.68
CA GLU A 19 -9.75 7.59 -20.80
C GLU A 19 -8.35 8.23 -20.65
N MET A 20 -7.72 8.10 -19.47
CA MET A 20 -6.35 8.56 -19.26
C MET A 20 -5.34 7.51 -19.72
N ASN A 21 -4.20 7.97 -20.23
CA ASN A 21 -3.11 7.07 -20.61
C ASN A 21 -2.43 6.48 -19.35
N GLY A 22 -2.57 5.17 -19.14
CA GLY A 22 -2.01 4.42 -18.01
C GLY A 22 -0.48 4.22 -18.04
N ASP A 23 0.17 4.50 -19.17
CA ASP A 23 1.64 4.47 -19.28
C ASP A 23 2.30 5.61 -18.49
N LYS A 24 1.51 6.57 -18.03
CA LYS A 24 1.95 7.74 -17.25
C LYS A 24 2.00 7.52 -15.73
N VAL A 25 1.87 6.27 -15.28
CA VAL A 25 1.96 5.90 -13.86
C VAL A 25 3.30 5.21 -13.60
N VAL A 26 4.11 5.84 -12.74
CA VAL A 26 5.38 5.31 -12.23
C VAL A 26 5.23 4.99 -10.76
N GLU A 27 5.51 3.73 -10.39
CA GLU A 27 5.48 3.24 -9.01
C GLU A 27 6.83 3.48 -8.32
N SER A 28 6.78 3.84 -7.03
CA SER A 28 7.95 4.08 -6.19
C SER A 28 7.64 3.73 -4.73
N GLY A 29 7.73 2.45 -4.39
CA GLY A 29 7.31 1.95 -3.07
C GLY A 29 5.81 2.15 -2.87
N ASP A 30 5.39 2.69 -1.73
CA ASP A 30 3.97 2.90 -1.38
C ASP A 30 3.33 4.13 -2.05
N LYS A 31 3.95 4.64 -3.12
CA LYS A 31 3.55 5.86 -3.81
C LYS A 31 3.60 5.69 -5.31
N TRP A 32 2.66 6.33 -5.99
CA TRP A 32 2.58 6.37 -7.44
C TRP A 32 2.64 7.80 -7.92
N SER A 33 3.51 8.05 -8.89
CA SER A 33 3.60 9.31 -9.61
C SER A 33 2.80 9.17 -10.91
N VAL A 34 1.78 10.00 -11.05
CA VAL A 34 0.86 10.00 -12.18
C VAL A 34 1.03 11.31 -12.94
N ALA A 35 1.43 11.26 -14.20
CA ALA A 35 1.46 12.47 -15.01
C ALA A 35 0.07 12.80 -15.56
N SER A 36 -0.23 14.09 -15.65
CA SER A 36 -1.43 14.63 -16.30
C SER A 36 -1.54 14.21 -17.77
N SER A 37 -2.76 14.33 -18.31
CA SER A 37 -3.01 14.09 -19.74
C SER A 37 -2.13 14.95 -20.64
N ASP A 38 -1.87 16.21 -20.27
CA ASP A 38 -0.97 17.13 -20.99
C ASP A 38 0.51 16.98 -20.63
N GLY A 39 0.84 16.16 -19.62
CA GLY A 39 2.21 15.90 -19.16
C GLY A 39 2.86 17.05 -18.39
N LYS A 40 2.14 18.15 -18.13
CA LYS A 40 2.71 19.35 -17.51
C LYS A 40 2.79 19.27 -15.99
N ASN A 41 1.84 18.53 -15.40
CA ASN A 41 1.73 18.35 -13.96
C ASN A 41 1.92 16.88 -13.57
N MET A 42 2.58 16.67 -12.44
CA MET A 42 2.75 15.35 -11.82
C MET A 42 1.99 15.29 -10.50
N TYR A 43 1.24 14.20 -10.30
CA TYR A 43 0.40 13.96 -9.16
C TYR A 43 0.96 12.78 -8.37
N THR A 44 1.08 12.94 -7.06
CA THR A 44 1.47 11.82 -6.20
C THR A 44 0.23 11.21 -5.55
N VAL A 45 0.01 9.94 -5.82
CA VAL A 45 -0.94 9.07 -5.13
C VAL A 45 -0.21 8.27 -4.07
N SER A 46 -0.78 8.16 -2.88
CA SER A 46 -0.27 7.31 -1.81
C SER A 46 -1.41 6.57 -1.14
N GLN A 47 -1.17 5.33 -0.74
CA GLN A 47 -2.08 4.64 0.16
C GLN A 47 -1.95 5.27 1.56
N VAL A 48 -3.07 5.55 2.21
CA VAL A 48 -3.10 6.18 3.54
C VAL A 48 -3.70 5.27 4.61
N GLN A 49 -4.46 4.26 4.20
CA GLN A 49 -4.96 3.19 5.05
C GLN A 49 -5.23 1.95 4.20
N GLU A 50 -5.06 0.77 4.77
CA GLU A 50 -5.24 -0.51 4.08
C GLU A 50 -6.72 -0.84 3.86
N SER A 51 -7.57 -0.58 4.85
CA SER A 51 -8.98 -0.95 4.81
C SER A 51 -9.88 0.13 5.40
N CYS A 52 -11.17 0.10 5.04
CA CYS A 52 -12.19 0.98 5.58
C CYS A 52 -13.55 0.31 5.55
N SER A 53 -14.34 0.45 6.61
CA SER A 53 -15.71 -0.08 6.72
C SER A 53 -16.79 0.85 6.16
N CYS A 54 -16.42 1.90 5.42
CA CYS A 54 -17.38 2.86 4.88
C CYS A 54 -18.11 2.34 3.64
N LYS A 55 -19.28 2.89 3.35
CA LYS A 55 -20.10 2.53 2.16
C LYS A 55 -19.81 3.39 0.93
N LEU A 56 -18.79 4.26 0.99
CA LEU A 56 -18.37 5.14 -0.11
C LEU A 56 -17.18 4.49 -0.82
N TYR A 57 -17.49 3.62 -1.77
CA TYR A 57 -16.55 2.69 -2.36
C TYR A 57 -16.83 2.52 -3.85
N CYS A 58 -15.76 2.30 -4.62
CA CYS A 58 -15.82 2.05 -6.05
C CYS A 58 -15.77 0.54 -6.28
N SER A 59 -16.87 -0.02 -6.79
CA SER A 59 -16.98 -1.46 -7.08
C SER A 59 -16.07 -1.96 -8.19
N GLU A 60 -15.67 -1.08 -9.10
CA GLU A 60 -14.75 -1.44 -10.19
C GLU A 60 -13.30 -1.48 -9.69
N CYS A 61 -12.92 -0.57 -8.78
CA CYS A 61 -11.56 -0.50 -8.24
C CYS A 61 -11.36 -1.34 -6.96
N ASP A 62 -12.41 -1.96 -6.45
CA ASP A 62 -12.43 -2.62 -5.14
C ASP A 62 -11.80 -1.80 -4.00
N SER A 63 -12.07 -0.49 -3.96
CA SER A 63 -11.45 0.41 -2.99
C SER A 63 -12.37 1.51 -2.49
N CYS A 64 -12.17 1.86 -1.23
CA CYS A 64 -12.84 2.96 -0.57
C CYS A 64 -12.22 4.32 -0.92
N ILE A 65 -12.99 5.40 -0.79
CA ILE A 65 -12.47 6.77 -1.05
C ILE A 65 -11.45 7.26 -0.02
N HIS A 66 -11.38 6.63 1.16
CA HIS A 66 -10.48 7.00 2.24
C HIS A 66 -9.13 6.29 2.16
N CYS A 67 -9.03 5.24 1.35
CA CYS A 67 -7.88 4.34 1.32
C CYS A 67 -6.66 4.99 0.66
N TYR A 68 -6.87 6.02 -0.16
CA TYR A 68 -5.84 6.70 -0.95
C TYR A 68 -5.97 8.21 -0.91
N ALA A 69 -4.83 8.90 -1.04
CA ALA A 69 -4.75 10.34 -1.16
C ALA A 69 -3.97 10.77 -2.40
N CYS A 70 -4.38 11.89 -3.02
CA CYS A 70 -3.71 12.50 -4.17
C CYS A 70 -3.29 13.94 -3.83
N LYS A 71 -1.99 14.17 -3.62
CA LYS A 71 -1.45 15.40 -2.97
C LYS A 71 -1.69 16.72 -3.72
N PHE A 72 -1.97 16.72 -5.02
CA PHE A 72 -2.05 17.97 -5.79
C PHE A 72 -3.45 18.62 -5.78
N LEU A 73 -4.52 17.90 -5.43
CA LEU A 73 -5.91 18.40 -5.54
C LEU A 73 -6.66 18.46 -4.21
N CYS A 74 -6.14 17.83 -3.16
CA CYS A 74 -6.91 17.56 -1.94
C CYS A 74 -6.39 18.35 -0.73
N SER A 75 -6.44 19.69 -0.78
CA SER A 75 -6.45 20.49 0.46
C SER A 75 -7.80 20.34 1.20
N ILE A 76 -8.83 19.84 0.52
CA ILE A 76 -10.19 19.69 1.07
C ILE A 76 -10.72 18.31 0.68
N SER A 77 -10.80 17.42 1.66
CA SER A 77 -11.50 16.13 1.64
C SER A 77 -10.95 15.00 0.74
N PHE A 78 -10.75 13.84 1.37
CA PHE A 78 -10.46 12.54 0.79
C PHE A 78 -11.41 12.19 -0.36
N ASN A 79 -10.99 12.50 -1.59
CA ASN A 79 -11.79 12.26 -2.77
C ASN A 79 -10.97 11.44 -3.77
N MET A 80 -11.44 10.23 -4.06
CA MET A 80 -10.82 9.26 -4.96
C MET A 80 -10.77 9.76 -6.41
N CYS A 81 -9.84 10.65 -6.73
CA CYS A 81 -9.80 11.30 -8.04
C CYS A 81 -9.47 10.32 -9.17
N LYS A 82 -9.60 10.77 -10.42
CA LYS A 82 -9.22 9.99 -11.61
C LYS A 82 -7.80 9.42 -11.54
N HIS A 83 -6.85 10.09 -10.87
CA HIS A 83 -5.49 9.56 -10.70
C HIS A 83 -5.45 8.36 -9.77
N ILE A 84 -6.24 8.35 -8.69
CA ILE A 84 -6.34 7.20 -7.79
C ILE A 84 -6.97 6.02 -8.51
N HIS A 85 -8.04 6.25 -9.28
CA HIS A 85 -8.66 5.20 -10.10
C HIS A 85 -7.67 4.63 -11.12
N LEU A 86 -6.89 5.48 -11.79
CA LEU A 86 -5.90 5.03 -12.78
C LEU A 86 -4.85 4.10 -12.17
N VAL A 87 -4.32 4.45 -10.98
CA VAL A 87 -3.37 3.61 -10.24
C VAL A 87 -4.00 2.25 -9.91
N LEU A 88 -5.22 2.23 -9.38
CA LEU A 88 -5.87 0.99 -8.98
C LEU A 88 -6.19 0.08 -10.17
N VAL A 89 -6.70 0.66 -11.27
CA VAL A 89 -6.95 -0.09 -12.51
C VAL A 89 -5.65 -0.68 -13.05
N LYS A 90 -4.55 0.07 -13.02
CA LYS A 90 -3.23 -0.43 -13.43
C LYS A 90 -2.79 -1.59 -12.52
N ASN A 91 -2.87 -1.44 -11.21
CA ASN A 91 -2.44 -2.47 -10.26
C ASN A 91 -3.27 -3.77 -10.42
N GLN A 92 -4.56 -3.67 -10.73
CA GLN A 92 -5.42 -4.82 -11.03
C GLN A 92 -5.02 -5.51 -12.34
N ALA A 93 -4.68 -4.75 -13.38
CA ALA A 93 -4.25 -5.29 -14.68
C ALA A 93 -2.89 -5.99 -14.63
N HIS A 94 -2.01 -5.61 -13.71
CA HIS A 94 -0.68 -6.18 -13.55
C HIS A 94 -0.60 -7.39 -12.60
N GLY A 95 -1.69 -7.77 -11.93
CA GLY A 95 -1.83 -9.09 -11.29
C GLY A 95 -0.86 -9.38 -10.14
N MET A 96 -1.06 -8.72 -8.99
CA MET A 96 -0.81 -9.26 -7.63
C MET A 96 -1.90 -8.64 -6.74
N GLY A 97 -2.87 -9.37 -6.22
CA GLY A 97 -2.65 -10.41 -5.22
C GLY A 97 -2.67 -9.77 -3.83
N ASN A 98 -3.87 -9.63 -3.29
CA ASN A 98 -4.22 -9.35 -1.89
C ASN A 98 -3.06 -9.54 -0.90
N SER A 99 -2.56 -8.46 -0.29
CA SER A 99 -1.77 -8.58 0.94
C SER A 99 -2.76 -8.80 2.09
N GLN A 100 -3.11 -10.06 2.31
CA GLN A 100 -3.82 -10.52 3.51
C GLN A 100 -2.80 -10.61 4.65
N LEU A 101 -3.09 -9.88 5.73
CA LEU A 101 -2.44 -9.88 7.04
C LEU A 101 -2.24 -11.28 7.66
N THR A 102 -1.21 -11.41 8.50
CA THR A 102 -1.31 -12.17 9.76
C THR A 102 -0.69 -11.38 10.92
N VAL A 103 -1.56 -10.88 11.79
CA VAL A 103 -1.34 -10.66 13.24
C VAL A 103 -1.30 -12.08 13.91
N GLU A 104 -0.68 -12.43 15.05
CA GLU A 104 -0.31 -11.78 16.32
C GLU A 104 0.94 -12.49 16.94
N GLU A 105 1.55 -11.82 17.93
CA GLU A 105 2.63 -12.29 18.83
C GLU A 105 2.17 -13.38 19.81
N GLU A 106 3.04 -14.33 20.18
CA GLU A 106 3.05 -14.90 21.56
C GLU A 106 4.46 -15.42 21.89
N ALA A 107 5.03 -14.94 23.01
CA ALA A 107 6.21 -15.50 23.65
C ALA A 107 5.83 -16.75 24.48
N GLY A 108 6.69 -17.78 24.49
CA GLY A 108 6.47 -18.94 25.36
C GLY A 108 7.52 -20.03 25.23
N SER A 109 8.41 -20.10 26.20
CA SER A 109 9.40 -21.14 26.47
C SER A 109 8.75 -22.51 26.73
N ASN A 110 9.41 -23.61 26.30
CA ASN A 110 9.81 -24.75 27.14
C ASN A 110 10.31 -25.96 26.30
N ASP A 111 11.18 -26.71 26.97
CA ASP A 111 12.20 -27.69 26.58
C ASP A 111 11.75 -29.10 26.09
N ASP A 112 12.78 -29.93 25.84
CA ASP A 112 12.89 -31.40 25.63
C ASP A 112 12.84 -31.92 24.16
N ASP A 113 13.71 -32.82 23.64
CA ASP A 113 14.69 -33.76 24.21
C ASP A 113 15.71 -34.25 23.11
N ARG A 114 16.99 -34.31 23.48
CA ARG A 114 18.12 -35.22 23.10
C ARG A 114 18.36 -35.71 21.65
N HIS A 115 19.59 -35.47 21.16
CA HIS A 115 20.56 -36.58 20.99
C HIS A 115 22.04 -36.11 20.99
N LEU A 116 22.87 -37.02 21.48
CA LEU A 116 24.22 -36.97 21.99
C LEU A 116 25.30 -37.06 20.89
N THR A 117 26.43 -36.34 21.02
CA THR A 117 27.78 -36.93 21.24
C THR A 117 28.88 -35.85 21.33
N SER A 118 29.77 -36.06 22.31
CA SER A 118 31.03 -35.36 22.64
C SER A 118 31.87 -34.99 21.41
N THR A 119 32.77 -33.99 21.49
CA THR A 119 34.18 -34.24 21.85
C THR A 119 34.97 -32.94 22.07
N LEU A 120 35.64 -32.88 23.23
CA LEU A 120 36.85 -32.15 23.63
C LEU A 120 36.84 -30.62 23.85
N LYS A 121 37.22 -30.28 25.10
CA LYS A 121 37.54 -28.97 25.67
C LYS A 121 38.97 -28.57 25.29
N LEU A 122 39.20 -27.30 24.93
CA LEU A 122 40.46 -26.59 25.22
C LEU A 122 40.15 -25.12 25.56
N THR A 123 40.96 -24.58 26.45
CA THR A 123 40.66 -23.51 27.40
C THR A 123 41.17 -22.12 26.99
N GLU A 124 40.64 -21.13 27.72
CA GLU A 124 41.30 -19.93 28.25
C GLU A 124 41.79 -18.79 27.33
N ASP A 125 41.23 -17.62 27.63
CA ASP A 125 41.84 -16.28 27.66
C ASP A 125 42.45 -15.69 26.37
N GLN A 126 41.89 -14.56 25.90
CA GLN A 126 42.37 -13.25 26.36
C GLN A 126 41.47 -12.09 25.95
N LYS A 127 41.10 -11.34 26.97
CA LYS A 127 40.48 -10.02 27.01
C LYS A 127 41.48 -8.94 26.56
N ARG A 128 41.06 -8.06 25.64
CA ARG A 128 41.27 -6.57 25.64
C ARG A 128 40.77 -6.03 24.28
N LYS A 129 39.65 -5.31 24.24
CA LYS A 129 39.45 -3.88 24.57
C LYS A 129 40.20 -2.91 23.63
N LYS A 130 39.39 -1.96 23.12
CA LYS A 130 39.68 -0.53 22.89
C LYS A 130 40.44 -0.23 21.58
N ILE A 131 39.93 0.61 20.68
CA ILE A 131 40.09 2.10 20.57
C ILE A 131 39.80 2.36 19.06
N CYS A 132 39.06 3.34 18.56
CA CYS A 132 38.46 4.60 19.01
C CYS A 132 37.10 4.76 18.32
#